data_AF-A0A3D2F2C0-F1
#
_entry.id   AF-A0A3D2F2C0-F1
#
_cell.length_a   1.000
_cell.length_b   1.000
_cell.length_c   1.000
_cell.angle_alpha   90.00
_cell.angle_beta   90.00
_cell.angle_gamma   90.00
#
_symmetry.space_group_name_H-M   'P 1'
#
loop_
_entity.id
_entity.type
_entity.pdbx_description
1 polymer ?
#
loop_
_entity_poly.entity_id
_entity_poly.type
_entity_poly.pdbx_seq_one_letter_code
_entity_poly.pdbx_strand_id
1 'polypeptide(L)'
;MFMFKKGEGLVRATTAQKGFTLLELLIVITVLAILSVVLIFVLNPTEILAKSRDTQRISDLSTLKTAIAIYMSTVSGPQLDGTSGTVNDKCDGGTAANEELWLSINTTAGGGESVTDATPPTGWTQAATSWEQNASTTGATLVDGTGWIPVNLGAITGGSPISNLPLDPTNDLSTTTGSDTSTAAVLNNGALMYRYACKKTPASFEIDSRLESGSYGVGGSDDRSAKDGGNNSNLFEMGTGLTILPGTNDF
;
A
#
# COMPACT_ATOMS: atom_id res chain seq x y z
N MET A 1 -42.77 -64.24 -58.98
CA MET A 1 -42.95 -64.15 -57.53
C MET A 1 -41.59 -63.87 -56.91
N PHE A 2 -41.30 -62.60 -56.64
CA PHE A 2 -39.99 -62.15 -56.12
C PHE A 2 -40.02 -62.20 -54.59
N MET A 3 -39.04 -62.87 -54.01
CA MET A 3 -38.91 -63.11 -52.57
C MET A 3 -38.06 -61.99 -51.94
N PHE A 4 -38.65 -61.18 -51.06
CA PHE A 4 -37.95 -60.13 -50.31
C PHE A 4 -37.05 -60.75 -49.23
N LYS A 5 -35.75 -60.41 -49.25
CA LYS A 5 -34.79 -60.74 -48.19
C LYS A 5 -34.98 -59.74 -47.03
N LYS A 6 -35.25 -60.28 -45.84
CA LYS A 6 -35.47 -59.57 -44.56
C LYS A 6 -34.20 -58.80 -44.16
N GLY A 7 -34.33 -57.51 -43.84
CA GLY A 7 -33.24 -56.65 -43.38
C GLY A 7 -32.77 -57.02 -41.97
N GLU A 8 -31.45 -57.12 -41.79
CA GLU A 8 -30.81 -57.29 -40.49
C GLU A 8 -30.61 -55.92 -39.82
N GLY A 9 -31.22 -55.73 -38.65
CA GLY A 9 -31.11 -54.51 -37.86
C GLY A 9 -29.79 -54.47 -37.08
N LEU A 10 -29.04 -53.38 -37.23
CA LEU A 10 -27.82 -53.08 -36.47
C LEU A 10 -28.20 -52.74 -35.01
N VAL A 11 -27.86 -53.62 -34.06
CA VAL A 11 -28.05 -53.39 -32.62
C VAL A 11 -26.88 -52.53 -32.11
N ARG A 12 -27.17 -51.29 -31.69
CA ARG A 12 -26.18 -50.37 -31.11
C ARG A 12 -26.05 -50.65 -29.60
N ALA A 13 -24.91 -51.17 -29.16
CA ALA A 13 -24.62 -51.40 -27.75
C ALA A 13 -24.40 -50.06 -27.02
N THR A 14 -25.34 -49.66 -26.16
CA THR A 14 -25.16 -48.55 -25.21
C THR A 14 -24.41 -49.07 -23.99
N THR A 15 -23.16 -48.63 -23.83
CA THR A 15 -22.37 -48.92 -22.62
C THR A 15 -23.04 -48.20 -21.44
N ALA A 16 -23.44 -48.96 -20.41
CA ALA A 16 -24.03 -48.38 -19.20
C ALA A 16 -22.98 -47.50 -18.49
N GLN A 17 -23.24 -46.20 -18.43
CA GLN A 17 -22.47 -45.26 -17.62
C GLN A 17 -22.70 -45.62 -16.15
N LYS A 18 -21.66 -46.04 -15.45
CA LYS A 18 -21.72 -46.31 -14.01
C LYS A 18 -21.96 -44.98 -13.28
N GLY A 19 -23.11 -44.84 -12.64
CA GLY A 19 -23.40 -43.70 -11.77
C GLY A 19 -22.67 -43.82 -10.42
N PHE A 20 -22.35 -42.68 -9.81
CA PHE A 20 -21.81 -42.62 -8.45
C PHE A 20 -22.83 -43.15 -7.44
N THR A 21 -22.37 -43.90 -6.44
CA THR A 21 -23.21 -44.34 -5.33
C THR A 21 -23.42 -43.20 -4.32
N LEU A 22 -24.57 -43.18 -3.65
CA LEU A 22 -24.84 -42.20 -2.59
C LEU A 22 -23.84 -42.32 -1.42
N LEU A 23 -23.34 -43.52 -1.15
CA LEU A 23 -22.34 -43.78 -0.12
C LEU A 23 -21.00 -43.12 -0.47
N GLU A 24 -20.56 -43.22 -1.72
CA GLU A 24 -19.33 -42.56 -2.17
C GLU A 24 -19.43 -41.04 -2.01
N LEU A 25 -20.56 -40.45 -2.40
CA LEU A 25 -20.75 -39.00 -2.24
C LEU A 25 -20.75 -38.60 -0.76
N LEU A 26 -21.37 -39.40 0.11
CA LEU A 26 -21.42 -39.14 1.56
C LEU A 26 -20.03 -39.20 2.21
N ILE A 27 -19.21 -40.19 1.83
CA ILE A 27 -17.84 -40.29 2.33
C ILE A 27 -17.00 -39.10 1.84
N VAL A 28 -17.15 -38.71 0.58
CA VAL A 28 -16.39 -37.59 0.00
C VAL A 28 -16.71 -36.28 0.71
N ILE A 29 -17.98 -35.92 0.89
CA ILE A 29 -18.34 -34.68 1.60
C ILE A 29 -17.87 -34.70 3.06
N THR A 30 -17.87 -35.87 3.70
CA THR A 30 -17.41 -36.03 5.09
C THR A 30 -15.91 -35.78 5.20
N VAL A 31 -15.11 -36.38 4.31
CA VAL A 31 -13.66 -36.18 4.28
C VAL A 31 -13.32 -34.74 3.92
N LEU A 32 -14.01 -34.14 2.94
CA LEU A 32 -13.82 -32.74 2.57
C LEU A 32 -14.10 -31.79 3.75
N ALA A 33 -15.18 -32.01 4.50
CA ALA A 33 -15.50 -31.18 5.67
C ALA A 33 -14.38 -31.19 6.72
N ILE A 34 -13.80 -32.37 7.01
CA ILE A 34 -12.70 -32.50 7.96
C ILE A 34 -11.43 -31.81 7.44
N LEU A 35 -11.07 -32.05 6.17
CA LEU A 35 -9.89 -31.45 5.56
C LEU A 35 -9.99 -29.92 5.49
N SER A 36 -11.17 -29.37 5.21
CA SER A 36 -11.38 -27.92 5.15
C SER A 36 -11.12 -27.22 6.47
N VAL A 37 -11.53 -27.82 7.60
CA VAL A 37 -11.28 -27.23 8.93
C VAL A 37 -9.79 -27.21 9.24
N VAL A 38 -9.07 -28.31 9.00
CA VAL A 38 -7.61 -28.40 9.25
C VAL A 38 -6.84 -27.37 8.41
N LEU A 39 -7.24 -27.18 7.15
CA LEU A 39 -6.56 -26.27 6.23
C LEU A 39 -6.54 -24.81 6.73
N ILE A 40 -7.63 -24.33 7.34
CA ILE A 40 -7.73 -22.94 7.82
C ILE A 40 -6.72 -22.68 8.95
N PHE A 41 -6.57 -23.64 9.87
CA PHE A 41 -5.60 -23.53 10.97
C PHE A 41 -4.14 -23.60 10.48
N VAL A 42 -3.86 -24.41 9.46
CA VAL A 42 -2.50 -24.56 8.93
C VAL A 42 -2.09 -23.38 8.06
N LEU A 43 -2.98 -22.87 7.21
CA LEU A 43 -2.64 -21.84 6.24
C LEU A 43 -2.69 -20.42 6.78
N ASN A 44 -3.46 -20.14 7.85
CA ASN A 44 -3.72 -18.79 8.34
C ASN A 44 -3.96 -17.78 7.18
N PRO A 45 -5.11 -17.85 6.49
CA PRO A 45 -5.36 -17.10 5.25
C PRO A 45 -5.19 -15.58 5.43
N THR A 46 -5.48 -15.05 6.61
CA THR A 46 -5.28 -13.63 6.94
C THR A 46 -3.81 -13.23 6.81
N GLU A 47 -2.89 -14.06 7.31
CA GLU A 47 -1.44 -13.82 7.23
C GLU A 47 -0.93 -13.90 5.79
N ILE A 48 -1.45 -14.83 4.97
CA ILE A 48 -1.07 -14.92 3.56
C ILE A 48 -1.48 -13.66 2.79
N LEU A 49 -2.70 -13.18 3.02
CA LEU A 49 -3.19 -11.96 2.40
C LEU A 49 -2.41 -10.72 2.88
N ALA A 50 -2.11 -10.64 4.18
CA ALA A 50 -1.27 -9.61 4.76
C ALA A 50 0.14 -9.60 4.12
N LYS A 51 0.79 -10.76 3.98
CA LYS A 51 2.08 -10.88 3.30
C LYS A 51 2.03 -10.41 1.85
N SER A 52 0.93 -10.70 1.15
CA SER A 52 0.74 -10.22 -0.22
C SER A 52 0.64 -8.70 -0.28
N ARG A 53 -0.13 -8.07 0.63
CA ARG A 53 -0.25 -6.61 0.70
C ARG A 53 1.06 -5.95 1.13
N ASP A 54 1.78 -6.54 2.09
CA ASP A 54 3.11 -6.04 2.47
C ASP A 54 4.14 -6.18 1.35
N THR A 55 4.09 -7.24 0.55
CA THR A 55 4.95 -7.37 -0.64
C THR A 55 4.64 -6.26 -1.63
N GLN A 56 3.36 -5.88 -1.79
CA GLN A 56 2.96 -4.72 -2.58
C GLN A 56 3.54 -3.43 -1.99
N ARG A 57 3.37 -3.19 -0.68
CA ARG A 57 3.93 -2.00 0.02
C ARG A 57 5.44 -1.86 -0.18
N ILE A 58 6.19 -2.93 0.02
CA ILE A 58 7.65 -2.95 -0.17
C ILE A 58 8.01 -2.60 -1.63
N SER A 59 7.30 -3.18 -2.60
CA SER A 59 7.51 -2.91 -4.03
C SER A 59 7.15 -1.47 -4.40
N ASP A 60 6.05 -0.94 -3.87
CA ASP A 60 5.58 0.42 -4.08
C ASP A 60 6.59 1.43 -3.56
N LEU A 61 7.01 1.28 -2.30
CA LEU A 61 8.05 2.11 -1.71
C LEU A 61 9.36 2.02 -2.50
N SER A 62 9.74 0.82 -2.99
CA SER A 62 10.98 0.67 -3.76
C SER A 62 10.90 1.42 -5.07
N THR A 63 9.74 1.37 -5.72
CA THR A 63 9.48 2.06 -6.99
C THR A 63 9.48 3.57 -6.79
N LEU A 64 8.81 4.06 -5.76
CA LEU A 64 8.78 5.47 -5.37
C LEU A 64 10.19 6.00 -5.05
N LYS A 65 10.96 5.26 -4.24
CA LYS A 65 12.35 5.60 -3.93
C LYS A 65 13.17 5.80 -5.20
N THR A 66 13.08 4.86 -6.15
CA THR A 66 13.81 4.96 -7.42
C THR A 66 13.32 6.13 -8.26
N ALA A 67 12.01 6.33 -8.41
CA ALA A 67 11.45 7.42 -9.21
C ALA A 67 11.87 8.81 -8.70
N ILE A 68 11.78 9.03 -7.38
CA ILE A 68 12.16 10.31 -6.76
C ILE A 68 13.69 10.49 -6.78
N ALA A 69 14.48 9.43 -6.60
CA ALA A 69 15.94 9.52 -6.74
C ALA A 69 16.36 9.88 -8.19
N ILE A 70 15.66 9.36 -9.21
CA ILE A 70 15.88 9.77 -10.60
C ILE A 70 15.51 11.25 -10.79
N TYR A 71 14.37 11.69 -10.24
CA TYR A 71 13.99 13.12 -10.26
C TYR A 71 15.10 14.00 -9.68
N MET A 72 15.57 13.69 -8.47
CA MET A 72 16.58 14.48 -7.77
C MET A 72 17.94 14.52 -8.47
N SER A 73 18.28 13.48 -9.22
CA SER A 73 19.57 13.39 -9.93
C SER A 73 19.55 14.00 -11.32
N THR A 74 18.38 14.15 -11.94
CA THR A 74 18.24 14.58 -13.34
C THR A 74 17.64 15.97 -13.51
N VAL A 75 16.86 16.45 -12.53
CA VAL A 75 16.24 17.78 -12.54
C VAL A 75 17.14 18.78 -11.83
N SER A 76 17.47 19.88 -12.51
CA SER A 76 18.24 20.99 -11.92
C SER A 76 17.39 21.76 -10.92
N GLY A 77 17.85 21.86 -9.67
CA GLY A 77 17.10 22.50 -8.58
C GLY A 77 15.85 21.69 -8.22
N PRO A 78 16.00 20.43 -7.80
CA PRO A 78 14.87 19.55 -7.53
C PRO A 78 14.01 20.12 -6.41
N GLN A 79 12.71 20.28 -6.70
CA GLN A 79 11.70 20.73 -5.76
C GLN A 79 10.91 19.51 -5.26
N LEU A 80 10.97 19.29 -3.95
CA LEU A 80 10.50 18.08 -3.28
C LEU A 80 9.17 18.27 -2.54
N ASP A 81 8.63 19.48 -2.56
CA ASP A 81 7.51 19.92 -1.72
C ASP A 81 6.45 20.74 -2.49
N GLY A 82 6.40 20.61 -3.81
CA GLY A 82 5.36 21.20 -4.64
C GLY A 82 5.80 21.47 -6.08
N THR A 83 4.97 22.22 -6.81
CA THR A 83 5.20 22.62 -8.21
C THR A 83 5.55 24.10 -8.37
N SER A 84 5.48 24.89 -7.30
CA SER A 84 5.82 26.32 -7.28
C SER A 84 6.22 26.74 -5.86
N GLY A 85 6.84 27.91 -5.72
CA GLY A 85 7.24 28.45 -4.42
C GLY A 85 8.75 28.58 -4.26
N THR A 86 9.20 28.66 -3.01
CA THR A 86 10.63 28.64 -2.69
C THR A 86 11.07 27.17 -2.63
N VAL A 87 12.17 26.83 -3.30
CA VAL A 87 12.63 25.44 -3.37
C VAL A 87 12.81 24.84 -1.97
N ASN A 88 12.10 23.72 -1.72
CA ASN A 88 12.19 22.90 -0.52
C ASN A 88 11.96 23.70 0.76
N ASP A 89 11.06 24.69 0.73
CA ASP A 89 10.77 25.54 1.87
C ASP A 89 9.89 24.89 2.94
N LYS A 90 9.12 23.86 2.56
CA LYS A 90 8.29 23.00 3.44
C LYS A 90 8.97 21.68 3.82
N CYS A 91 10.18 21.43 3.32
CA CYS A 91 11.02 20.34 3.79
C CYS A 91 11.70 20.70 5.13
N ASP A 92 12.16 19.70 5.90
CA ASP A 92 13.02 19.88 7.08
C ASP A 92 14.24 20.78 6.75
N GLY A 93 14.48 21.79 7.58
CA GLY A 93 15.51 22.81 7.38
C GLY A 93 15.15 23.84 6.31
N GLY A 94 13.87 23.90 5.94
CA GLY A 94 13.24 24.89 5.08
C GLY A 94 13.22 26.30 5.67
N THR A 95 12.68 27.23 4.89
CA THR A 95 12.49 28.64 5.30
C THR A 95 11.03 29.01 5.49
N ALA A 96 10.09 28.11 5.13
CA ALA A 96 8.69 28.32 5.43
C ALA A 96 8.45 28.09 6.93
N ALA A 97 7.37 28.68 7.45
CA ALA A 97 6.93 28.49 8.82
C ALA A 97 6.28 27.11 9.09
N ASN A 98 6.30 26.19 8.11
CA ASN A 98 5.64 24.89 8.18
C ASN A 98 6.47 23.82 7.46
N GLU A 99 7.05 22.88 8.22
CA GLU A 99 7.45 21.57 7.69
C GLU A 99 6.18 20.75 7.39
N GLU A 100 6.12 20.09 6.23
CA GLU A 100 4.94 19.33 5.81
C GLU A 100 5.22 17.81 5.72
N LEU A 101 4.21 17.05 6.14
CA LEU A 101 4.05 15.62 5.98
C LEU A 101 2.97 15.39 4.91
N TRP A 102 3.26 14.54 3.95
CA TRP A 102 2.27 14.16 2.94
C TRP A 102 1.84 12.71 3.09
N LEU A 103 0.55 12.46 2.93
CA LEU A 103 -0.08 11.16 3.22
C LEU A 103 -0.84 10.62 2.02
N SER A 104 -0.70 9.31 1.75
CA SER A 104 -1.38 8.62 0.65
C SER A 104 -2.83 8.26 0.96
N ILE A 105 -3.63 9.21 1.44
CA ILE A 105 -5.01 8.94 1.83
C ILE A 105 -5.98 9.31 0.71
N ASN A 106 -7.17 8.69 0.72
CA ASN A 106 -8.19 8.93 -0.28
C ASN A 106 -9.22 9.95 0.23
N THR A 107 -8.94 11.26 0.16
CA THR A 107 -9.92 12.26 0.63
C THR A 107 -11.01 12.52 -0.43
N THR A 108 -12.15 11.84 -0.35
CA THR A 108 -13.34 12.21 -1.12
C THR A 108 -13.87 13.55 -0.65
N ALA A 109 -14.06 14.49 -1.59
CA ALA A 109 -14.79 15.71 -1.31
C ALA A 109 -16.20 15.34 -0.79
N GLY A 110 -16.40 15.45 0.53
CA GLY A 110 -17.67 15.16 1.20
C GLY A 110 -17.82 13.77 1.84
N GLY A 111 -16.74 12.98 1.99
CA GLY A 111 -16.81 11.69 2.69
C GLY A 111 -15.58 10.79 2.61
N GLY A 112 -14.38 11.34 2.39
CA GLY A 112 -13.16 10.55 2.47
C GLY A 112 -12.51 10.58 3.85
N GLU A 113 -11.67 9.59 4.07
CA GLU A 113 -10.71 9.52 5.17
C GLU A 113 -9.99 10.86 5.32
N SER A 114 -10.13 11.49 6.49
CA SER A 114 -9.52 12.79 6.79
C SER A 114 -8.72 12.71 8.08
N VAL A 115 -7.59 13.39 8.07
CA VAL A 115 -6.78 13.60 9.28
C VAL A 115 -7.03 15.02 9.78
N THR A 116 -7.25 15.14 11.09
CA THR A 116 -7.63 16.40 11.74
C THR A 116 -6.66 16.78 12.86
N ASP A 117 -5.44 16.31 12.75
CA ASP A 117 -4.44 16.41 13.80
C ASP A 117 -3.99 17.87 13.99
N ALA A 118 -4.04 18.32 15.24
CA ALA A 118 -3.84 19.72 15.60
C ALA A 118 -2.41 20.00 16.08
N THR A 119 -1.67 18.95 16.44
CA THR A 119 -0.28 19.03 16.89
C THR A 119 0.61 18.45 15.81
N PRO A 120 1.78 19.05 15.50
CA PRO A 120 2.76 18.40 14.64
C PRO A 120 3.57 17.37 15.44
N PRO A 121 4.24 16.44 14.75
CA PRO A 121 5.05 15.43 15.38
C PRO A 121 6.14 16.01 16.27
N THR A 122 6.41 15.32 17.40
CA THR A 122 7.44 15.75 18.33
C THR A 122 8.80 15.89 17.64
N GLY A 123 9.40 17.09 17.72
CA GLY A 123 10.70 17.39 17.12
C GLY A 123 10.65 18.23 15.83
N TRP A 124 9.47 18.42 15.26
CA TRP A 124 9.25 19.30 14.11
C TRP A 124 9.03 20.73 14.60
N THR A 125 9.99 21.63 14.33
CA THR A 125 9.92 23.01 14.81
C THR A 125 9.18 23.90 13.81
N GLN A 126 7.95 24.25 14.17
CA GLN A 126 6.99 25.09 13.42
C GLN A 126 6.30 24.35 12.28
N ALA A 127 5.09 23.88 12.58
CA ALA A 127 4.08 23.59 11.59
C ALA A 127 2.72 23.95 12.21
N ALA A 128 2.43 25.26 12.24
CA ALA A 128 1.38 25.81 13.11
C ALA A 128 -0.03 25.81 12.47
N THR A 129 -0.15 25.52 11.16
CA THR A 129 -1.44 25.64 10.46
C THR A 129 -1.75 24.62 9.37
N SER A 130 -0.76 23.86 8.87
CA SER A 130 -0.97 22.92 7.74
C SER A 130 0.21 21.95 7.62
N TRP A 131 0.52 21.24 8.70
CA TRP A 131 1.64 20.31 8.72
C TRP A 131 1.32 19.00 7.98
N GLU A 132 0.05 18.71 7.74
CA GLU A 132 -0.41 17.58 6.92
C GLU A 132 -0.97 18.07 5.59
N GLN A 133 -0.49 17.48 4.51
CA GLN A 133 -1.07 17.65 3.19
C GLN A 133 -1.61 16.31 2.69
N ASN A 134 -2.93 16.24 2.65
CA ASN A 134 -3.66 15.14 2.06
C ASN A 134 -3.99 15.50 0.61
N ALA A 135 -3.69 14.60 -0.33
CA ALA A 135 -4.14 14.80 -1.70
C ALA A 135 -5.61 14.37 -1.87
N SER A 136 -6.38 15.19 -2.58
CA SER A 136 -7.77 14.91 -2.99
C SER A 136 -7.89 13.57 -3.73
N THR A 137 -8.98 12.81 -3.55
CA THR A 137 -9.26 11.54 -4.26
C THR A 137 -9.04 11.62 -5.77
N THR A 138 -9.35 12.77 -6.36
CA THR A 138 -9.31 12.95 -7.83
C THR A 138 -7.87 13.17 -8.33
N GLY A 139 -6.95 13.52 -7.42
CA GLY A 139 -5.56 13.86 -7.75
C GLY A 139 -4.50 13.00 -7.05
N ALA A 140 -4.84 12.22 -6.01
CA ALA A 140 -3.86 11.57 -5.15
C ALA A 140 -2.82 10.73 -5.90
N THR A 141 -3.21 10.05 -6.98
CA THR A 141 -2.33 9.19 -7.77
C THR A 141 -1.59 9.92 -8.90
N LEU A 142 -1.77 11.24 -9.07
CA LEU A 142 -1.11 12.00 -10.14
C LEU A 142 0.39 12.15 -9.88
N VAL A 143 1.17 12.17 -10.96
CA VAL A 143 2.65 12.25 -10.93
C VAL A 143 3.18 13.61 -11.41
N ASP A 144 2.29 14.59 -11.54
CA ASP A 144 2.57 15.96 -12.00
C ASP A 144 2.91 16.93 -10.86
N GLY A 145 3.07 16.40 -9.64
CA GLY A 145 3.32 17.16 -8.42
C GLY A 145 2.03 17.65 -7.73
N THR A 146 0.85 17.25 -8.20
CA THR A 146 -0.44 17.50 -7.54
C THR A 146 -1.02 16.27 -6.81
N GLY A 147 -0.32 15.13 -6.88
CA GLY A 147 -0.65 13.93 -6.11
C GLY A 147 -0.18 14.00 -4.65
N TRP A 148 -0.33 12.88 -3.95
CA TRP A 148 0.04 12.81 -2.53
C TRP A 148 1.55 12.94 -2.31
N ILE A 149 2.37 12.64 -3.31
CA ILE A 149 3.78 13.07 -3.32
C ILE A 149 3.85 14.36 -4.15
N PRO A 150 4.27 15.50 -3.56
CA PRO A 150 4.27 16.81 -4.21
C PRO A 150 5.49 17.00 -5.15
N VAL A 151 5.91 15.94 -5.84
CA VAL A 151 7.06 15.93 -6.75
C VAL A 151 6.55 15.77 -8.18
N ASN A 152 6.87 16.73 -9.05
CA ASN A 152 6.53 16.63 -10.47
C ASN A 152 7.48 15.70 -11.22
N LEU A 153 7.22 14.39 -11.15
CA LEU A 153 7.99 13.37 -11.86
C LEU A 153 7.91 13.53 -13.38
N GLY A 154 6.87 14.20 -13.90
CA GLY A 154 6.76 14.58 -15.31
C GLY A 154 7.87 15.54 -15.79
N ALA A 155 8.57 16.23 -14.88
CA ALA A 155 9.69 17.10 -15.22
C ALA A 155 11.00 16.33 -15.51
N ILE A 156 11.05 15.03 -15.26
CA ILE A 156 12.20 14.19 -15.65
C ILE A 156 12.33 14.20 -17.17
N THR A 157 13.56 14.36 -17.67
CA THR A 157 13.83 14.25 -19.11
C THR A 157 13.53 12.82 -19.57
N GLY A 158 12.58 12.66 -20.49
CA GLY A 158 12.06 11.35 -20.90
C GLY A 158 10.71 10.99 -20.26
N GLY A 159 10.19 11.83 -19.36
CA GLY A 159 8.90 11.67 -18.70
C GLY A 159 8.98 10.92 -17.37
N SER A 160 7.82 10.80 -16.71
CA SER A 160 7.71 10.12 -15.41
C SER A 160 8.05 8.62 -15.53
N PRO A 161 8.90 8.07 -14.65
CA PRO A 161 9.20 6.63 -14.59
C PRO A 161 8.00 5.76 -14.17
N ILE A 162 7.00 6.36 -13.54
CA ILE A 162 5.75 5.71 -13.11
C ILE A 162 4.54 6.45 -13.65
N SER A 163 3.48 5.71 -13.95
CA SER A 163 2.24 6.28 -14.50
C SER A 163 1.31 6.85 -13.43
N ASN A 164 1.46 6.42 -12.18
CA ASN A 164 0.64 6.82 -11.04
C ASN A 164 1.42 6.62 -9.73
N LEU A 165 1.14 7.46 -8.74
CA LEU A 165 1.56 7.21 -7.37
C LEU A 165 0.70 6.07 -6.78
N PRO A 166 1.30 5.09 -6.10
CA PRO A 166 0.55 4.01 -5.48
C PRO A 166 -0.22 4.53 -4.27
N LEU A 167 -1.30 3.83 -3.93
CA LEU A 167 -2.01 3.98 -2.66
C LEU A 167 -1.88 2.68 -1.89
N ASP A 168 -1.89 2.77 -0.56
CA ASP A 168 -1.89 1.57 0.28
C ASP A 168 -3.07 0.66 -0.10
N PRO A 169 -2.86 -0.68 -0.21
CA PRO A 169 -3.93 -1.60 -0.60
C PRO A 169 -5.14 -1.62 0.35
N THR A 170 -4.94 -1.24 1.60
CA THR A 170 -5.95 -1.17 2.65
C THR A 170 -6.37 0.28 2.90
N ASN A 171 -5.42 1.22 2.89
CA ASN A 171 -5.65 2.66 3.07
C ASN A 171 -6.58 2.99 4.25
N ASP A 172 -6.18 2.52 5.44
CA ASP A 172 -6.98 2.57 6.66
C ASP A 172 -6.29 3.44 7.72
N LEU A 173 -6.96 4.52 8.13
CA LEU A 173 -6.49 5.42 9.18
C LEU A 173 -6.84 4.91 10.58
N SER A 174 -7.69 3.88 10.67
CA SER A 174 -8.10 3.25 11.93
C SER A 174 -6.93 2.44 12.51
N THR A 175 -6.71 2.63 13.80
CA THR A 175 -5.62 1.99 14.54
C THR A 175 -5.97 0.57 14.98
N THR A 176 -7.16 0.10 14.61
CA THR A 176 -7.74 -1.19 15.03
C THR A 176 -8.21 -1.94 13.80
N THR A 177 -7.48 -3.00 13.45
CA THR A 177 -7.77 -3.98 12.39
C THR A 177 -9.26 -4.05 11.98
N GLY A 178 -9.60 -3.43 10.84
CA GLY A 178 -10.71 -3.89 10.01
C GLY A 178 -12.05 -3.16 10.11
N SER A 179 -12.11 -1.88 10.47
CA SER A 179 -13.33 -1.10 10.23
C SER A 179 -13.02 0.35 9.91
N ASP A 180 -13.31 0.73 8.66
CA ASP A 180 -13.52 2.08 8.15
C ASP A 180 -13.92 3.05 9.28
N THR A 181 -12.96 3.85 9.71
CA THR A 181 -13.21 5.06 10.49
C THR A 181 -12.71 6.23 9.67
N SER A 182 -13.56 6.68 8.74
CA SER A 182 -13.56 7.93 7.95
C SER A 182 -12.90 9.20 8.53
N THR A 183 -12.50 9.23 9.80
CA THR A 183 -11.75 10.33 10.43
C THR A 183 -10.80 9.80 11.51
N ALA A 184 -9.51 10.10 11.39
CA ALA A 184 -8.55 9.97 12.47
C ALA A 184 -8.32 11.34 13.13
N ALA A 185 -8.54 11.41 14.45
CA ALA A 185 -8.26 12.63 15.23
C ALA A 185 -6.76 12.81 15.51
N VAL A 186 -6.03 11.69 15.60
CA VAL A 186 -4.58 11.63 15.82
C VAL A 186 -4.04 10.46 15.01
N LEU A 187 -3.01 10.69 14.19
CA LEU A 187 -2.34 9.61 13.47
C LEU A 187 -1.37 8.86 14.37
N ASN A 188 -1.14 7.59 14.07
CA ASN A 188 -0.02 6.87 14.67
C ASN A 188 0.52 5.83 13.70
N ASN A 189 1.62 5.19 14.10
CA ASN A 189 2.31 4.16 13.31
C ASN A 189 1.48 2.89 13.08
N GLY A 190 0.25 2.83 13.60
CA GLY A 190 -0.72 1.79 13.34
C GLY A 190 -1.49 1.96 12.03
N ALA A 191 -1.53 3.16 11.45
CA ALA A 191 -2.28 3.42 10.22
C ALA A 191 -1.64 2.74 9.00
N LEU A 192 -2.47 2.27 8.07
CA LEU A 192 -2.07 1.61 6.83
C LEU A 192 -2.14 2.61 5.68
N MET A 193 -1.06 3.35 5.49
CA MET A 193 -0.88 4.31 4.40
C MET A 193 0.60 4.43 4.03
N TYR A 194 0.90 5.16 2.96
CA TYR A 194 2.24 5.67 2.69
C TYR A 194 2.36 7.11 3.21
N ARG A 195 3.55 7.44 3.71
CA ARG A 195 3.90 8.80 4.10
C ARG A 195 5.12 9.28 3.34
N TYR A 196 5.26 10.58 3.21
CA TYR A 196 6.38 11.23 2.55
C TYR A 196 6.76 12.50 3.30
N ALA A 197 8.06 12.70 3.50
CA ALA A 197 8.63 13.98 3.92
C ALA A 197 9.98 14.20 3.23
N CYS A 198 10.43 15.45 3.23
CA CYS A 198 11.68 15.85 2.60
C CYS A 198 12.53 16.71 3.54
N LYS A 199 13.82 16.81 3.23
CA LYS A 199 14.80 17.68 3.89
C LYS A 199 15.49 18.54 2.84
N LYS A 200 15.67 19.83 3.14
CA LYS A 200 16.25 20.81 2.22
C LYS A 200 17.76 20.66 2.04
N THR A 201 18.51 20.40 3.12
CA THR A 201 19.98 20.41 3.09
C THR A 201 20.59 19.29 3.94
N PRO A 202 21.30 18.32 3.32
CA PRO A 202 21.29 18.03 1.88
C PRO A 202 19.88 17.64 1.43
N ALA A 203 19.55 17.93 0.15
CA ALA A 203 18.27 17.53 -0.42
C ALA A 203 18.11 16.02 -0.30
N SER A 204 17.10 15.59 0.44
CA SER A 204 16.79 14.18 0.69
C SER A 204 15.31 14.02 0.98
N PHE A 205 14.83 12.80 0.89
CA PHE A 205 13.45 12.45 1.19
C PHE A 205 13.39 11.09 1.87
N GLU A 206 12.26 10.90 2.53
CA GLU A 206 11.89 9.68 3.19
C GLU A 206 10.44 9.35 2.87
N ILE A 207 10.18 8.06 2.68
CA ILE A 207 8.87 7.45 2.53
C ILE A 207 8.79 6.23 3.43
N ASP A 208 7.65 6.04 4.06
CA ASP A 208 7.47 4.89 4.95
C ASP A 208 6.06 4.29 4.84
N SER A 209 5.90 3.12 5.43
CA SER A 209 4.60 2.48 5.62
C SER A 209 4.65 1.44 6.74
N ARG A 210 3.50 1.17 7.36
CA ARG A 210 3.36 0.03 8.26
C ARG A 210 3.23 -1.26 7.44
N LEU A 211 3.97 -2.30 7.83
CA LEU A 211 3.75 -3.66 7.37
C LEU A 211 2.84 -4.41 8.35
N GLU A 212 1.80 -5.07 7.84
CA GLU A 212 0.70 -5.59 8.65
C GLU A 212 0.84 -7.10 8.96
N SER A 213 1.63 -7.84 8.17
CA SER A 213 1.82 -9.28 8.39
C SER A 213 2.62 -9.54 9.65
N GLY A 214 2.28 -10.61 10.36
CA GLY A 214 3.03 -11.04 11.54
C GLY A 214 4.46 -11.47 11.20
N SER A 215 4.77 -11.74 9.93
CA SER A 215 6.12 -12.08 9.47
C SER A 215 6.99 -10.88 9.13
N TYR A 216 6.47 -9.88 8.41
CA TYR A 216 7.26 -8.72 7.95
C TYR A 216 7.12 -7.49 8.84
N GLY A 217 6.02 -7.40 9.58
CA GLY A 217 5.80 -6.35 10.57
C GLY A 217 6.62 -6.55 11.86
N VAL A 218 6.41 -5.63 12.79
CA VAL A 218 7.17 -5.49 14.04
C VAL A 218 7.17 -6.79 14.86
N GLY A 219 8.36 -7.25 15.23
CA GLY A 219 8.54 -8.47 16.01
C GLY A 219 8.35 -9.78 15.22
N GLY A 220 8.14 -9.68 13.90
CA GLY A 220 8.03 -10.82 13.01
C GLY A 220 9.35 -11.54 12.73
N SER A 221 9.27 -12.75 12.19
CA SER A 221 10.47 -13.55 11.85
C SER A 221 11.35 -12.88 10.79
N ASP A 222 10.76 -12.02 9.95
CA ASP A 222 11.44 -11.22 8.95
C ASP A 222 11.01 -9.75 9.05
N ASP A 223 11.01 -9.23 10.28
CA ASP A 223 10.74 -7.82 10.58
C ASP A 223 11.59 -6.91 9.67
N ARG A 224 10.91 -6.18 8.80
CA ARG A 224 11.56 -5.31 7.80
C ARG A 224 11.91 -3.95 8.38
N SER A 225 11.05 -3.40 9.25
CA SER A 225 11.28 -2.16 9.98
C SER A 225 12.53 -2.22 10.87
N ALA A 226 12.86 -3.41 11.40
CA ALA A 226 14.09 -3.58 12.18
C ALA A 226 15.38 -3.63 11.33
N LYS A 227 15.27 -3.70 9.99
CA LYS A 227 16.40 -4.01 9.08
C LYS A 227 16.61 -2.95 7.99
N ASP A 228 15.78 -1.93 7.92
CA ASP A 228 15.86 -0.88 6.89
C ASP A 228 16.90 0.21 7.21
N GLY A 229 17.30 0.33 8.47
CA GLY A 229 18.32 1.26 8.94
C GLY A 229 17.78 2.68 9.23
N GLY A 230 16.47 2.86 9.31
CA GLY A 230 15.85 4.12 9.68
C GLY A 230 15.65 4.29 11.20
N ASN A 231 14.86 5.30 11.58
CA ASN A 231 14.65 5.71 12.97
C ASN A 231 13.33 5.23 13.57
N ASN A 232 12.39 4.67 12.79
CA ASN A 232 11.12 4.19 13.30
C ASN A 232 11.01 2.67 13.26
N SER A 233 11.11 2.03 14.43
CA SER A 233 11.01 0.57 14.53
C SER A 233 9.63 -0.01 14.21
N ASN A 234 8.61 0.83 13.97
CA ASN A 234 7.24 0.39 13.68
C ASN A 234 6.88 0.47 12.18
N LEU A 235 7.74 1.07 11.37
CA LEU A 235 7.46 1.39 9.98
C LEU A 235 8.62 0.92 9.13
N PHE A 236 8.31 0.45 7.94
CA PHE A 236 9.33 0.15 6.97
C PHE A 236 9.67 1.42 6.20
N GLU A 237 10.91 1.88 6.34
CA GLU A 237 11.41 3.18 5.90
C GLU A 237 12.29 3.03 4.66
N MET A 238 12.07 3.88 3.65
CA MET A 238 12.88 3.96 2.45
C MET A 238 13.06 5.39 2.00
N GLY A 239 14.19 5.68 1.36
CA GLY A 239 14.47 7.04 0.93
C GLY A 239 15.94 7.26 0.64
N THR A 240 16.30 8.54 0.55
CA THR A 240 17.69 9.02 0.51
C THR A 240 18.15 9.58 1.87
N GLY A 241 17.21 9.87 2.76
CA GLY A 241 17.40 10.00 4.21
C GLY A 241 16.35 9.13 4.92
N LEU A 242 16.69 8.56 6.07
CA LEU A 242 15.84 7.61 6.82
C LEU A 242 15.60 8.10 8.27
N THR A 243 15.59 9.42 8.45
CA THR A 243 15.50 10.08 9.76
C THR A 243 14.78 11.43 9.69
N ILE A 244 14.07 11.67 8.59
CA ILE A 244 13.29 12.87 8.31
C ILE A 244 11.90 12.70 8.93
N LEU A 245 11.28 11.53 8.72
CA LEU A 245 10.01 11.18 9.34
C LEU A 245 10.20 10.90 10.84
N PRO A 246 9.16 11.14 11.68
CA PRO A 246 9.25 10.95 13.11
C PRO A 246 9.48 9.47 13.49
N GLY A 247 10.47 9.23 14.34
CA GLY A 247 10.74 7.91 14.91
C GLY A 247 9.77 7.49 16.04
N THR A 248 8.83 8.35 16.41
CA THR A 248 7.88 8.14 17.52
C THR A 248 6.45 7.91 17.03
N ASN A 249 5.55 7.50 17.94
CA ASN A 249 4.12 7.30 17.64
C ASN A 249 3.28 8.59 17.68
N ASP A 250 3.90 9.72 18.02
CA ASP A 250 3.23 11.00 18.23
C ASP A 250 3.31 11.81 16.94
N PHE A 251 2.14 11.94 16.30
CA PHE A 251 1.88 12.79 15.17
C PHE A 251 0.94 13.87 15.68
#